data_AF-A0AAW2PVQ1-F1
#
_entry.id   AF-A0AAW2PVQ1-F1
#
_cell.length_a   1.000
_cell.length_b   1.000
_cell.length_c   1.000
_cell.angle_alpha   90.00
_cell.angle_beta   90.00
_cell.angle_gamma   90.00
#
_symmetry.space_group_name_H-M   'P 1'
#
loop_
_entity.id
_entity.type
_entity.pdbx_description
1 polymer ?
#
loop_
_entity_poly.entity_id
_entity_poly.type
_entity_poly.pdbx_seq_one_letter_code
_entity_poly.pdbx_strand_id
1 'polypeptide(L)'
;MVDNLVNSGLILKAYKLLMQLVDSGVVPNITTYNTLINGLCKAGQVNGALKLFEELQLKGHFPDSVTYATLIEGLQRVDREGDAFKLFEQMIENGCKPSSSVYKTLMTWSCRRRKSSVAFGFWLKYLRNLCGWQGEALKLTEEYFQNGDLVKTVRSLLEIDIKLADFDSALYNIWLVGLCQADRVEDALKTFSVLEEFDVTVSAPGCVKLIDSLCSEEKLDEAVDIFLYTMEKGYRLMPRVCNSLLKVLLSSKDKAGLAFELLDKMKSIGYDLNSFLHHSTRSLLHHHYRMRKMENVSNM
;
A
#
# COMPACT_ATOMS: atom_id res chain seq x y z
N MET A 1 24.25 -15.91 17.36
CA MET A 1 24.69 -15.01 18.45
C MET A 1 24.52 -13.55 18.07
N VAL A 2 25.01 -13.13 16.89
CA VAL A 2 24.74 -11.79 16.32
C VAL A 2 23.23 -11.56 16.12
N ASP A 3 22.49 -12.54 15.62
CA ASP A 3 21.03 -12.43 15.41
C ASP A 3 20.26 -12.13 16.71
N ASN A 4 20.63 -12.79 17.81
CA ASN A 4 19.98 -12.58 19.11
C ASN A 4 20.19 -11.14 19.63
N LEU A 5 21.38 -10.57 19.41
CA LEU A 5 21.68 -9.18 19.79
C LEU A 5 20.91 -8.18 18.92
N VAL A 6 20.82 -8.45 17.62
CA VAL A 6 20.03 -7.64 16.69
C VAL A 6 18.55 -7.66 17.04
N ASN A 7 17.99 -8.84 17.30
CA ASN A 7 16.59 -8.99 17.70
C ASN A 7 16.29 -8.34 19.07
N SER A 8 17.31 -8.17 19.92
CA SER A 8 17.20 -7.44 21.19
C SER A 8 17.42 -5.92 21.05
N GLY A 9 17.55 -5.40 19.84
CA GLY A 9 17.82 -3.97 19.58
C GLY A 9 19.24 -3.51 19.94
N LEU A 10 20.14 -4.43 20.32
CA LEU A 10 21.50 -4.13 20.77
C LEU A 10 22.47 -4.04 19.59
N ILE A 11 22.15 -3.19 18.61
CA ILE A 11 22.84 -3.13 17.31
C ILE A 11 24.34 -2.80 17.45
N LEU A 12 24.70 -1.89 18.35
CA LEU A 12 26.11 -1.55 18.60
C LEU A 12 26.91 -2.74 19.19
N LYS A 13 26.27 -3.55 20.04
CA LYS A 13 26.91 -4.77 20.58
C LYS A 13 27.06 -5.83 19.50
N ALA A 14 26.05 -5.96 18.63
CA ALA A 14 26.11 -6.87 17.49
C ALA A 14 27.24 -6.49 16.51
N TYR A 15 27.42 -5.20 16.21
CA TYR A 15 28.52 -4.70 15.39
C TYR A 15 29.89 -4.90 16.06
N LYS A 16 30.03 -4.61 17.35
CA LYS A 16 31.27 -4.90 18.09
C LYS A 16 31.62 -6.38 18.06
N LEU A 17 30.64 -7.26 18.19
CA LEU A 17 30.83 -8.70 18.09
C LEU A 17 31.30 -9.11 16.68
N LEU A 18 30.77 -8.49 15.62
CA LEU A 18 31.26 -8.70 14.25
C LEU A 18 32.75 -8.34 14.14
N MET A 19 33.15 -7.17 14.66
CA MET A 19 34.56 -6.75 14.64
C MET A 19 35.44 -7.74 15.40
N GLN A 20 35.03 -8.18 16.59
CA GLN A 20 35.75 -9.19 17.36
C GLN A 20 35.89 -10.54 16.63
N LEU A 21 34.87 -10.95 15.88
CA LEU A 21 34.96 -12.15 15.03
C LEU A 21 36.01 -11.95 13.93
N VAL A 22 35.99 -10.80 13.25
CA VAL A 22 37.00 -10.47 12.22
C VAL A 22 38.41 -10.42 12.81
N ASP A 23 38.59 -9.75 13.95
CA ASP A 23 39.88 -9.61 14.64
C ASP A 23 40.42 -10.95 15.16
N SER A 24 39.53 -11.90 15.47
CA SER A 24 39.90 -13.27 15.87
C SER A 24 40.15 -14.22 14.68
N GLY A 25 40.13 -13.70 13.44
CA GLY A 25 40.36 -14.48 12.22
C GLY A 25 39.14 -15.26 11.73
N VAL A 26 37.96 -15.08 12.35
CA VAL A 26 36.70 -15.67 11.87
C VAL A 26 36.14 -14.77 10.77
N VAL A 27 36.01 -15.30 9.56
CA VAL A 27 35.42 -14.59 8.42
C VAL A 27 33.89 -14.63 8.53
N PRO A 28 33.20 -13.50 8.77
CA PRO A 28 31.75 -13.47 8.77
C PRO A 28 31.20 -13.77 7.38
N ASN A 29 30.13 -14.55 7.29
CA ASN A 29 29.49 -14.85 6.01
C ASN A 29 28.43 -13.79 5.63
N ILE A 30 27.91 -13.87 4.40
CA ILE A 30 26.88 -12.95 3.88
C ILE A 30 25.65 -12.89 4.79
N THR A 31 25.23 -14.01 5.37
CA THR A 31 24.11 -14.07 6.31
C THR A 31 24.33 -13.19 7.53
N THR A 32 25.55 -13.17 8.09
CA THR A 32 25.89 -12.33 9.25
C THR A 32 25.80 -10.84 8.92
N TYR A 33 26.29 -10.44 7.73
CA TYR A 33 26.13 -9.06 7.25
C TYR A 33 24.66 -8.71 7.02
N ASN A 34 23.88 -9.59 6.37
CA ASN A 34 22.46 -9.38 6.12
C ASN A 34 21.66 -9.19 7.40
N THR A 35 21.94 -9.96 8.47
CA THR A 35 21.32 -9.76 9.77
C THR A 35 21.61 -8.36 10.33
N LEU A 36 22.87 -7.92 10.31
CA LEU A 36 23.25 -6.61 10.85
C LEU A 36 22.67 -5.45 10.04
N ILE A 37 22.72 -5.56 8.72
CA ILE A 37 22.10 -4.60 7.78
C ILE A 37 20.60 -4.50 8.06
N ASN A 38 19.90 -5.63 8.19
CA ASN A 38 18.47 -5.65 8.53
C ASN A 38 18.20 -5.00 9.89
N GLY A 39 19.02 -5.32 10.90
CA GLY A 39 18.94 -4.71 12.23
C GLY A 39 19.06 -3.19 12.20
N LEU A 40 20.05 -2.68 11.47
CA LEU A 40 20.27 -1.24 11.28
C LEU A 40 19.11 -0.58 10.54
N CYS A 41 18.62 -1.21 9.45
CA CYS A 41 17.44 -0.73 8.71
C CYS A 41 16.19 -0.66 9.59
N LYS A 42 15.93 -1.67 10.43
CA LYS A 42 14.81 -1.69 11.38
C LYS A 42 14.94 -0.64 12.47
N ALA A 43 16.17 -0.32 12.89
CA ALA A 43 16.46 0.75 13.84
C ALA A 43 16.46 2.16 13.19
N GLY A 44 16.17 2.29 11.89
CA GLY A 44 16.22 3.56 11.16
C GLY A 44 17.63 4.06 10.85
N GLN A 45 18.68 3.27 11.18
CA GLN A 45 20.09 3.63 10.99
C GLN A 45 20.59 3.23 9.59
N VAL A 46 19.87 3.64 8.55
CA VAL A 46 20.12 3.20 7.16
C VAL A 46 21.50 3.60 6.65
N ASN A 47 22.05 4.73 7.10
CA ASN A 47 23.44 5.11 6.78
C ASN A 47 24.47 4.10 7.30
N GLY A 48 24.25 3.54 8.49
CA GLY A 48 25.11 2.47 9.01
C GLY A 48 24.95 1.19 8.20
N ALA A 49 23.73 0.88 7.76
CA ALA A 49 23.45 -0.28 6.91
C ALA A 49 24.17 -0.17 5.54
N LEU A 50 24.16 1.02 4.93
CA LEU A 50 24.88 1.28 3.67
C LEU A 50 26.41 1.19 3.84
N LYS A 51 26.96 1.64 4.98
CA LYS A 51 28.39 1.46 5.27
C LYS A 51 28.77 0.00 5.40
N LEU A 52 27.94 -0.82 6.05
CA LEU A 52 28.15 -2.27 6.10
C LEU A 52 28.03 -2.91 4.72
N PHE A 53 27.16 -2.39 3.86
CA PHE A 53 27.03 -2.81 2.47
C PHE A 53 28.28 -2.54 1.64
N GLU A 54 28.91 -1.38 1.81
CA GLU A 54 30.20 -1.08 1.20
C GLU A 54 31.32 -1.96 1.77
N GLU A 55 31.34 -2.14 3.11
CA GLU A 55 32.34 -2.97 3.79
C GLU A 55 32.29 -4.44 3.33
N LEU A 56 31.10 -5.01 3.15
CA LEU A 56 30.98 -6.41 2.70
C LEU A 56 31.54 -6.60 1.28
N GLN A 57 31.31 -5.63 0.39
CA GLN A 57 31.87 -5.64 -0.97
C GLN A 57 33.39 -5.51 -0.96
N LEU A 58 33.93 -4.59 -0.15
CA LEU A 58 35.39 -4.40 0.00
C LEU A 58 36.08 -5.63 0.56
N LYS A 59 35.39 -6.41 1.40
CA LYS A 59 35.87 -7.69 1.95
C LYS A 59 35.70 -8.87 0.98
N GLY A 60 35.28 -8.63 -0.25
CA GLY A 60 35.16 -9.64 -1.30
C GLY A 60 33.89 -10.50 -1.20
N HIS A 61 32.91 -10.10 -0.38
CA HIS A 61 31.60 -10.73 -0.41
C HIS A 61 30.74 -10.13 -1.52
N PHE A 62 29.98 -11.00 -2.19
CA PHE A 62 29.01 -10.58 -3.18
C PHE A 62 27.66 -10.37 -2.50
N PRO A 63 27.08 -9.15 -2.55
CA PRO A 63 25.72 -8.94 -2.08
C PRO A 63 24.74 -9.80 -2.88
N ASP A 64 23.79 -10.42 -2.19
CA ASP A 64 22.75 -11.25 -2.77
C ASP A 64 21.39 -10.52 -2.83
N SER A 65 20.38 -11.20 -3.38
CA SER A 65 19.02 -10.64 -3.45
C SER A 65 18.45 -10.23 -2.09
N VAL A 66 18.84 -10.92 -1.01
CA VAL A 66 18.39 -10.60 0.35
C VAL A 66 19.05 -9.30 0.83
N THR A 67 20.34 -9.11 0.53
CA THR A 67 21.10 -7.90 0.89
C THR A 67 20.45 -6.66 0.28
N TYR A 68 20.21 -6.68 -1.04
CA TYR A 68 19.60 -5.57 -1.77
C TYR A 68 18.17 -5.29 -1.31
N ALA A 69 17.33 -6.34 -1.18
CA ALA A 69 15.96 -6.17 -0.72
C ALA A 69 15.90 -5.52 0.66
N THR A 70 16.75 -5.96 1.59
CA THR A 70 16.81 -5.42 2.95
C THR A 70 17.16 -3.92 2.97
N LEU A 71 18.10 -3.49 2.12
CA LEU A 71 18.49 -2.08 2.02
C LEU A 71 17.40 -1.23 1.36
N ILE A 72 16.81 -1.72 0.26
CA ILE A 72 15.71 -1.03 -0.45
C ILE A 72 14.51 -0.82 0.48
N GLU A 73 14.11 -1.84 1.24
CA GLU A 73 13.07 -1.73 2.26
C GLU A 73 13.46 -0.77 3.40
N GLY A 74 14.72 -0.80 3.83
CA GLY A 74 15.24 0.15 4.82
C GLY A 74 15.13 1.60 4.35
N LEU A 75 15.52 1.85 3.10
CA LEU A 75 15.43 3.16 2.45
C LEU A 75 13.97 3.64 2.32
N GLN A 76 13.02 2.72 2.13
CA GLN A 76 11.58 3.03 2.15
C GLN A 76 11.11 3.62 3.46
N ARG A 77 11.63 3.12 4.60
CA ARG A 77 11.23 3.62 5.92
C ARG A 77 11.74 5.03 6.22
N VAL A 78 12.85 5.43 5.59
CA VAL A 78 13.46 6.75 5.76
C VAL A 78 13.25 7.67 4.55
N ASP A 79 12.37 7.27 3.63
CA ASP A 79 11.98 8.00 2.42
C ASP A 79 13.14 8.46 1.52
N ARG A 80 14.19 7.63 1.41
CA ARG A 80 15.36 7.87 0.54
C ARG A 80 15.21 7.18 -0.80
N GLU A 81 14.22 7.63 -1.57
CA GLU A 81 13.83 7.07 -2.86
C GLU A 81 15.04 6.95 -3.82
N GLY A 82 15.77 8.04 -4.06
CA GLY A 82 16.85 8.06 -5.07
C GLY A 82 17.96 7.03 -4.83
N ASP A 83 18.30 6.76 -3.57
CA ASP A 83 19.31 5.75 -3.23
C ASP A 83 18.79 4.32 -3.44
N ALA A 84 17.48 4.12 -3.25
CA ALA A 84 16.88 2.81 -3.44
C ALA A 84 16.76 2.44 -4.92
N PHE A 85 16.47 3.41 -5.78
CA PHE A 85 16.50 3.20 -7.23
C PHE A 85 17.92 2.87 -7.72
N LYS A 86 18.95 3.55 -7.21
CA LYS A 86 20.35 3.21 -7.51
C LYS A 86 20.70 1.79 -7.05
N LEU A 87 20.29 1.40 -5.84
CA LEU A 87 20.51 0.03 -5.37
C LEU A 87 19.74 -1.01 -6.19
N PHE A 88 18.54 -0.68 -6.67
CA PHE A 88 17.78 -1.54 -7.58
C PHE A 88 18.48 -1.69 -8.92
N GLU A 89 19.02 -0.62 -9.50
CA GLU A 89 19.82 -0.68 -10.74
C GLU A 89 21.06 -1.56 -10.53
N GLN A 90 21.82 -1.30 -9.46
CA GLN A 90 23.00 -2.09 -9.09
C GLN A 90 22.66 -3.57 -8.86
N MET A 91 21.49 -3.87 -8.26
CA MET A 91 20.99 -5.22 -8.07
C MET A 91 20.82 -5.95 -9.41
N ILE A 92 20.23 -5.29 -10.41
CA ILE A 92 20.03 -5.85 -11.75
C ILE A 92 21.37 -6.03 -12.47
N GLU A 93 22.26 -5.04 -12.40
CA GLU A 93 23.60 -5.09 -13.01
C GLU A 93 24.43 -6.26 -12.47
N ASN A 94 24.31 -6.54 -11.17
CA ASN A 94 24.96 -7.67 -10.51
C ASN A 94 24.24 -9.01 -10.72
N GLY A 95 23.24 -9.06 -11.61
CA GLY A 95 22.51 -10.29 -11.96
C GLY A 95 21.60 -10.82 -10.85
N CYS A 96 21.36 -10.05 -9.78
CA CYS A 96 20.49 -10.46 -8.69
C CYS A 96 19.03 -10.29 -9.09
N LYS A 97 18.22 -11.33 -8.90
CA LYS A 97 16.78 -11.27 -9.19
C LYS A 97 16.04 -10.52 -8.08
N PRO A 98 15.32 -9.42 -8.38
CA PRO A 98 14.53 -8.71 -7.38
C PRO A 98 13.39 -9.57 -6.84
N SER A 99 13.15 -9.50 -5.54
CA SER A 99 12.03 -10.16 -4.88
C SER A 99 10.72 -9.39 -5.08
N SER A 100 9.59 -10.03 -4.80
CA SER A 100 8.27 -9.37 -4.76
C SER A 100 8.28 -8.11 -3.88
N SER A 101 8.94 -8.18 -2.73
CA SER A 101 9.05 -7.04 -1.80
C SER A 101 9.70 -5.81 -2.43
N VAL A 102 10.79 -6.00 -3.19
CA VAL A 102 11.46 -4.90 -3.91
C VAL A 102 10.50 -4.22 -4.88
N TYR A 103 9.77 -4.99 -5.68
CA TYR A 103 8.80 -4.43 -6.63
C TYR A 103 7.65 -3.70 -5.93
N LYS A 104 7.10 -4.24 -4.83
CA LYS A 104 6.08 -3.55 -4.01
C LYS A 104 6.58 -2.19 -3.51
N THR A 105 7.82 -2.13 -3.03
CA THR A 105 8.46 -0.89 -2.57
C THR A 105 8.57 0.13 -3.69
N LEU A 106 9.08 -0.26 -4.86
CA LEU A 106 9.22 0.61 -6.03
C LEU A 106 7.85 1.11 -6.57
N MET A 107 6.86 0.22 -6.61
CA MET A 107 5.49 0.58 -6.98
C MET A 107 4.91 1.60 -6.00
N THR A 108 5.05 1.36 -4.69
CA THR A 108 4.54 2.26 -3.65
C THR A 108 5.12 3.68 -3.81
N TRP A 109 6.43 3.81 -4.04
CA TRP A 109 7.05 5.12 -4.30
C TRP A 109 6.56 5.77 -5.59
N SER A 110 6.44 5.00 -6.67
CA SER A 110 5.91 5.49 -7.95
C SER A 110 4.48 6.03 -7.79
N CYS A 111 3.64 5.31 -7.05
CA CYS A 111 2.28 5.73 -6.69
C CYS A 111 2.27 7.03 -5.89
N ARG A 112 3.11 7.16 -4.85
CA ARG A 112 3.22 8.40 -4.03
C ARG A 112 3.52 9.64 -4.86
N ARG A 113 4.22 9.48 -5.98
CA ARG A 113 4.56 10.55 -6.93
C ARG A 113 3.52 10.74 -8.03
N ARG A 114 2.34 10.13 -7.89
CA ARG A 114 1.25 10.13 -8.87
C ARG A 114 1.63 9.49 -10.22
N LYS A 115 2.65 8.63 -10.24
CA LYS A 115 3.14 7.93 -11.45
C LYS A 115 2.61 6.50 -11.51
N SER A 116 1.29 6.34 -11.56
CA SER A 116 0.63 5.02 -11.56
C SER A 116 1.01 4.15 -12.76
N SER A 117 1.29 4.74 -13.93
CA SER A 117 1.78 4.00 -15.10
C SER A 117 3.19 3.45 -14.92
N VAL A 118 4.06 4.17 -14.20
CA VAL A 118 5.42 3.67 -13.87
C VAL A 118 5.33 2.53 -12.86
N ALA A 119 4.44 2.64 -11.88
CA ALA A 119 4.15 1.54 -10.95
C ALA A 119 3.69 0.28 -11.70
N PHE A 120 2.79 0.43 -12.67
CA PHE A 120 2.36 -0.68 -13.52
C PHE A 120 3.53 -1.30 -14.33
N GLY A 121 4.43 -0.48 -14.84
CA GLY A 121 5.65 -0.96 -15.51
C GLY A 121 6.54 -1.84 -14.60
N PHE A 122 6.69 -1.47 -13.32
CA PHE A 122 7.40 -2.30 -12.35
C PHE A 122 6.70 -3.64 -12.11
N TRP A 123 5.37 -3.64 -12.04
CA TRP A 123 4.58 -4.86 -11.92
C TRP A 123 4.73 -5.78 -13.14
N LEU A 124 4.66 -5.24 -14.36
CA LEU A 124 4.90 -6.03 -15.56
C LEU A 124 6.31 -6.63 -15.57
N LYS A 125 7.32 -5.87 -15.12
CA LYS A 125 8.70 -6.37 -14.98
C LYS A 125 8.78 -7.50 -13.95
N TYR A 126 8.06 -7.41 -12.83
CA TYR A 126 7.94 -8.48 -11.85
C TYR A 126 7.35 -9.75 -12.47
N LEU A 127 6.19 -9.65 -13.13
CA LEU A 127 5.52 -10.79 -13.76
C LEU A 127 6.40 -11.43 -14.85
N ARG A 128 7.07 -10.64 -15.68
CA ARG A 128 8.03 -11.15 -16.69
C ARG A 128 9.17 -11.95 -16.04
N ASN A 129 9.66 -11.52 -14.88
CA ASN A 129 10.71 -12.22 -14.15
C ASN A 129 10.22 -13.53 -13.51
N LEU A 130 8.98 -13.59 -13.04
CA LEU A 130 8.37 -14.81 -12.49
C LEU A 130 8.06 -15.84 -13.56
N CYS A 131 7.41 -15.40 -14.65
CA CYS A 131 6.87 -16.30 -15.64
C CYS A 131 7.98 -17.06 -16.39
N GLY A 132 9.21 -16.54 -16.47
CA GLY A 132 10.25 -17.09 -17.36
C GLY A 132 9.78 -17.21 -18.82
N TRP A 133 8.63 -16.62 -19.15
CA TRP A 133 7.79 -16.87 -20.30
C TRP A 133 7.40 -15.53 -20.90
N GLN A 134 7.74 -15.39 -22.18
CA GLN A 134 7.18 -14.39 -23.08
C GLN A 134 5.73 -14.77 -23.42
N GLY A 135 4.86 -14.81 -22.41
CA GLY A 135 3.46 -15.18 -22.60
C GLY A 135 2.73 -14.10 -23.39
N GLU A 136 2.10 -14.50 -24.49
CA GLU A 136 1.16 -13.67 -25.28
C GLU A 136 0.14 -12.94 -24.38
N ALA A 137 -0.25 -13.57 -23.26
CA ALA A 137 -1.10 -12.98 -22.24
C ALA A 137 -0.53 -11.68 -21.63
N LEU A 138 0.76 -11.63 -21.24
CA LEU A 138 1.36 -10.41 -20.67
C LEU A 138 1.44 -9.28 -21.69
N LYS A 139 1.72 -9.61 -22.95
CA LYS A 139 1.74 -8.64 -24.06
C LYS A 139 0.33 -8.08 -24.28
N LEU A 140 -0.67 -8.94 -24.28
CA LEU A 140 -2.07 -8.55 -24.39
C LEU A 140 -2.52 -7.68 -23.19
N THR A 141 -2.09 -8.00 -21.97
CA THR A 141 -2.34 -7.16 -20.78
C THR A 141 -1.75 -5.75 -20.95
N GLU A 142 -0.53 -5.66 -21.48
CA GLU A 142 0.14 -4.38 -21.74
C GLU A 142 -0.58 -3.58 -22.84
N GLU A 143 -1.05 -4.25 -23.90
CA GLU A 143 -1.87 -3.63 -24.95
C GLU A 143 -3.20 -3.09 -24.40
N TYR A 144 -3.91 -3.86 -23.56
CA TYR A 144 -5.13 -3.37 -22.90
C TYR A 144 -4.86 -2.15 -22.03
N PHE A 145 -3.76 -2.15 -21.28
CA PHE A 145 -3.39 -1.01 -20.45
C PHE A 145 -3.07 0.24 -21.29
N GLN A 146 -2.32 0.08 -22.37
CA GLN A 146 -1.98 1.18 -23.30
C GLN A 146 -3.22 1.76 -23.99
N ASN A 147 -4.20 0.92 -24.29
CA ASN A 147 -5.49 1.33 -24.85
C ASN A 147 -6.44 1.96 -23.81
N GLY A 148 -6.08 1.97 -22.53
CA GLY A 148 -6.90 2.51 -21.44
C GLY A 148 -8.03 1.59 -20.97
N ASP A 149 -8.06 0.33 -21.41
CA ASP A 149 -9.06 -0.66 -21.00
C ASP A 149 -8.63 -1.33 -19.69
N LEU A 150 -8.81 -0.62 -18.57
CA LEU A 150 -8.41 -1.13 -17.26
C LEU A 150 -9.17 -2.37 -16.82
N VAL A 151 -10.44 -2.52 -17.21
CA VAL A 151 -11.23 -3.69 -16.82
C VAL A 151 -10.61 -4.96 -17.41
N LYS A 152 -10.31 -4.96 -18.71
CA LYS A 152 -9.62 -6.10 -19.34
C LYS A 152 -8.20 -6.27 -18.82
N THR A 153 -7.50 -5.17 -18.53
CA THR A 153 -6.16 -5.22 -17.93
C THR A 153 -6.17 -5.96 -16.60
N VAL A 154 -7.05 -5.57 -15.65
CA VAL A 154 -7.12 -6.18 -14.31
C VAL A 154 -7.56 -7.64 -14.39
N ARG A 155 -8.56 -7.96 -15.21
CA ARG A 155 -9.00 -9.36 -15.42
C ARG A 155 -7.87 -10.22 -15.95
N SER A 156 -7.15 -9.73 -16.97
CA SER A 156 -6.01 -10.44 -17.54
C SER A 156 -4.88 -10.65 -16.53
N LEU A 157 -4.59 -9.66 -15.68
CA LEU A 157 -3.63 -9.82 -14.58
C LEU A 157 -4.07 -10.89 -13.58
N LEU A 158 -5.33 -10.86 -13.13
CA LEU A 158 -5.86 -11.85 -12.18
C LEU A 158 -5.78 -13.27 -12.74
N GLU A 159 -6.10 -13.46 -14.02
CA GLU A 159 -5.95 -14.75 -14.68
C GLU A 159 -4.49 -15.22 -14.73
N ILE A 160 -3.53 -14.32 -14.92
CA ILE A 160 -2.10 -14.62 -14.88
C ILE A 160 -1.71 -15.06 -13.46
N ASP A 161 -2.06 -14.27 -12.45
CA ASP A 161 -1.68 -14.53 -11.06
C ASP A 161 -2.30 -15.84 -10.54
N ILE A 162 -3.56 -16.12 -10.89
CA ILE A 162 -4.23 -17.40 -10.58
C ILE A 162 -3.47 -18.58 -11.20
N LYS A 163 -3.00 -18.45 -12.45
CA LYS A 163 -2.23 -19.53 -13.12
C LYS A 163 -0.85 -19.74 -12.51
N LEU A 164 -0.22 -18.68 -12.02
CA LEU A 164 1.11 -18.76 -11.41
C LEU A 164 1.09 -19.37 -10.01
N ALA A 165 -0.09 -19.47 -9.36
CA ALA A 165 -0.24 -19.84 -7.96
C ALA A 165 0.60 -18.97 -6.99
N ASP A 166 1.06 -17.81 -7.44
CA ASP A 166 1.79 -16.78 -6.68
C ASP A 166 0.91 -15.52 -6.59
N PHE A 167 -0.33 -15.69 -6.12
CA PHE A 167 -1.29 -14.61 -6.03
C PHE A 167 -0.90 -13.61 -4.92
N ASP A 168 -0.71 -12.36 -5.31
CA ASP A 168 -0.27 -11.29 -4.41
C ASP A 168 -1.22 -10.08 -4.46
N SER A 169 -2.27 -10.13 -3.65
CA SER A 169 -3.27 -9.05 -3.55
C SER A 169 -2.68 -7.68 -3.18
N ALA A 170 -1.46 -7.63 -2.62
CA ALA A 170 -0.83 -6.37 -2.26
C ALA A 170 -0.50 -5.50 -3.49
N LEU A 171 -0.17 -6.10 -4.64
CA LEU A 171 0.18 -5.35 -5.86
C LEU A 171 -1.04 -4.59 -6.41
N TYR A 172 -2.20 -5.25 -6.45
CA TYR A 172 -3.48 -4.64 -6.80
C TYR A 172 -3.84 -3.50 -5.86
N ASN A 173 -3.65 -3.70 -4.55
CA ASN A 173 -3.92 -2.70 -3.53
C ASN A 173 -3.02 -1.46 -3.66
N ILE A 174 -1.72 -1.66 -3.87
CA ILE A 174 -0.77 -0.56 -4.09
C ILE A 174 -1.14 0.22 -5.35
N TRP A 175 -1.52 -0.48 -6.42
CA TRP A 175 -1.89 0.14 -7.68
C TRP A 175 -3.20 0.91 -7.60
N LEU A 176 -4.24 0.37 -6.95
CA LEU A 176 -5.51 1.05 -6.67
C LEU A 176 -5.28 2.38 -5.93
N VAL A 177 -4.46 2.36 -4.87
CA VAL A 177 -4.06 3.58 -4.14
C VAL A 177 -3.34 4.56 -5.08
N GLY A 178 -2.48 4.05 -5.96
CA GLY A 178 -1.78 4.85 -6.97
C GLY A 178 -2.70 5.51 -7.99
N LEU A 179 -3.75 4.81 -8.45
CA LEU A 179 -4.77 5.36 -9.35
C LEU A 179 -5.52 6.51 -8.67
N CYS A 180 -5.94 6.32 -7.41
CA CYS A 180 -6.56 7.37 -6.61
C CYS A 180 -5.63 8.59 -6.42
N GLN A 181 -4.34 8.36 -6.15
CA GLN A 181 -3.35 9.43 -5.99
C GLN A 181 -3.07 10.20 -7.29
N ALA A 182 -3.23 9.55 -8.44
CA ALA A 182 -3.07 10.14 -9.76
C ALA A 182 -4.37 10.80 -10.28
N ASP A 183 -5.38 10.99 -9.42
CA ASP A 183 -6.68 11.57 -9.76
C ASP A 183 -7.39 10.80 -10.90
N ARG A 184 -7.17 9.48 -10.99
CA ARG A 184 -7.83 8.56 -11.94
C ARG A 184 -8.93 7.76 -11.23
N VAL A 185 -9.93 8.45 -10.68
CA VAL A 185 -10.95 7.85 -9.79
C VAL A 185 -11.82 6.83 -10.51
N GLU A 186 -12.24 7.09 -11.75
CA GLU A 186 -12.98 6.13 -12.58
C GLU A 186 -12.23 4.81 -12.79
N ASP A 187 -10.93 4.92 -13.01
CA ASP A 187 -10.07 3.75 -13.21
C ASP A 187 -9.85 2.98 -11.91
N ALA A 188 -9.78 3.68 -10.78
CA ALA A 188 -9.75 3.07 -9.46
C ALA A 188 -11.08 2.35 -9.13
N LEU A 189 -12.24 2.93 -9.47
CA LEU A 189 -13.54 2.29 -9.32
C LEU A 189 -13.66 1.02 -10.18
N LYS A 190 -13.31 1.10 -11.48
CA LYS A 190 -13.30 -0.08 -12.36
C LYS A 190 -12.39 -1.18 -11.82
N THR A 191 -11.22 -0.80 -11.31
CA THR A 191 -10.29 -1.75 -10.69
C THR A 191 -10.92 -2.38 -9.44
N PHE A 192 -11.51 -1.57 -8.55
CA PHE A 192 -12.21 -2.06 -7.36
C PHE A 192 -13.32 -3.08 -7.71
N SER A 193 -14.19 -2.76 -8.68
CA SER A 193 -15.29 -3.65 -9.08
C SER A 193 -14.80 -4.99 -9.60
N VAL A 194 -13.72 -5.01 -10.40
CA VAL A 194 -13.13 -6.26 -10.88
C VAL A 194 -12.49 -7.04 -9.72
N LEU A 195 -11.83 -6.37 -8.77
CA LEU A 195 -11.27 -7.06 -7.60
C LEU A 195 -12.36 -7.71 -6.75
N GLU A 196 -13.48 -7.02 -6.55
CA GLU A 196 -14.64 -7.55 -5.83
C GLU A 196 -15.27 -8.74 -6.55
N GLU A 197 -15.41 -8.69 -7.89
CA GLU A 197 -15.91 -9.80 -8.72
C GLU A 197 -15.09 -11.09 -8.52
N PHE A 198 -13.78 -10.97 -8.31
CA PHE A 198 -12.85 -12.09 -8.08
C PHE A 198 -12.62 -12.40 -6.59
N ASP A 199 -13.39 -11.80 -5.68
CA ASP A 199 -13.24 -11.88 -4.21
C ASP A 199 -11.84 -11.52 -3.71
N VAL A 200 -11.14 -10.65 -4.45
CA VAL A 200 -9.87 -10.07 -4.02
C VAL A 200 -10.13 -8.95 -3.04
N THR A 201 -9.69 -9.16 -1.81
CA THR A 201 -9.91 -8.20 -0.73
C THR A 201 -9.09 -6.92 -0.95
N VAL A 202 -9.79 -5.79 -0.97
CA VAL A 202 -9.19 -4.45 -0.98
C VAL A 202 -8.90 -4.03 0.46
N SER A 203 -7.66 -3.64 0.71
CA SER A 203 -7.13 -3.22 2.00
C SER A 203 -7.83 -1.95 2.50
N ALA A 204 -7.98 -1.83 3.82
CA ALA A 204 -8.57 -0.64 4.43
C ALA A 204 -7.93 0.69 3.98
N PRO A 205 -6.58 0.83 3.84
CA PRO A 205 -5.99 2.05 3.29
C PRO A 205 -6.40 2.34 1.84
N GLY A 206 -6.57 1.30 1.02
CA GLY A 206 -7.09 1.40 -0.35
C GLY A 206 -8.51 1.95 -0.37
N CYS A 207 -9.41 1.37 0.43
CA CYS A 207 -10.78 1.84 0.56
C CYS A 207 -10.85 3.28 1.07
N VAL A 208 -10.08 3.64 2.11
CA VAL A 208 -10.04 5.02 2.63
C VAL A 208 -9.62 5.99 1.53
N LYS A 209 -8.58 5.66 0.76
CA LYS A 209 -8.09 6.54 -0.30
C LYS A 209 -9.12 6.68 -1.43
N LEU A 210 -9.82 5.60 -1.77
CA LEU A 210 -10.88 5.61 -2.77
C LEU A 210 -12.08 6.46 -2.32
N ILE A 211 -12.56 6.27 -1.08
CA ILE A 211 -13.63 7.09 -0.47
C ILE A 211 -13.27 8.57 -0.51
N ASP A 212 -12.05 8.94 -0.06
CA ASP A 212 -11.60 10.34 -0.07
C ASP A 212 -11.59 10.93 -1.49
N SER A 213 -11.19 10.13 -2.48
CA SER A 213 -11.11 10.59 -3.88
C SER A 213 -12.51 10.73 -4.51
N LEU A 214 -13.43 9.80 -4.21
CA LEU A 214 -14.83 9.88 -4.64
C LEU A 214 -15.56 11.06 -4.02
N CYS A 215 -15.33 11.33 -2.73
CA CYS A 215 -15.87 12.51 -2.05
C CYS A 215 -15.39 13.81 -2.71
N SER A 216 -14.15 13.83 -3.20
CA SER A 216 -13.56 15.00 -3.87
C SER A 216 -14.14 15.24 -5.27
N GLU A 217 -14.64 14.19 -5.93
CA GLU A 217 -15.34 14.26 -7.23
C GLU A 217 -16.88 14.33 -7.09
N GLU A 218 -17.41 14.51 -5.89
CA GLU A 218 -18.86 14.51 -5.59
C GLU A 218 -19.61 13.21 -5.96
N LYS A 219 -18.90 12.08 -6.09
CA LYS A 219 -19.44 10.73 -6.33
C LYS A 219 -19.83 10.06 -5.02
N LEU A 220 -20.86 10.61 -4.40
CA LEU A 220 -21.20 10.31 -3.00
C LEU A 220 -21.87 8.95 -2.80
N ASP A 221 -22.62 8.46 -3.79
CA ASP A 221 -23.27 7.14 -3.71
C ASP A 221 -22.20 6.04 -3.73
N GLU A 222 -21.26 6.11 -4.67
CA GLU A 222 -20.13 5.18 -4.75
C GLU A 222 -19.24 5.29 -3.50
N ALA A 223 -19.03 6.49 -2.96
CA ALA A 223 -18.26 6.65 -1.72
C ALA A 223 -18.93 5.92 -0.52
N VAL A 224 -20.27 5.93 -0.47
CA VAL A 224 -21.04 5.18 0.54
C VAL A 224 -20.91 3.69 0.29
N ASP A 225 -21.04 3.23 -0.96
CA ASP A 225 -20.89 1.80 -1.30
C ASP A 225 -19.53 1.24 -0.88
N ILE A 226 -18.44 1.96 -1.17
CA ILE A 226 -17.10 1.57 -0.72
C ILE A 226 -17.00 1.57 0.82
N PHE A 227 -17.65 2.52 1.50
CA PHE A 227 -17.70 2.51 2.97
C PHE A 227 -18.46 1.28 3.51
N LEU A 228 -19.59 0.93 2.89
CA LEU A 228 -20.37 -0.25 3.26
C LEU A 228 -19.56 -1.53 3.06
N TYR A 229 -18.85 -1.65 1.94
CA TYR A 229 -17.88 -2.73 1.70
C TYR A 229 -16.86 -2.83 2.84
N THR A 230 -16.34 -1.70 3.35
CA THR A 230 -15.38 -1.75 4.46
C THR A 230 -15.99 -2.34 5.73
N MET A 231 -17.27 -2.08 5.99
CA MET A 231 -17.97 -2.64 7.14
C MET A 231 -18.20 -4.14 6.97
N GLU A 232 -18.55 -4.59 5.77
CA GLU A 232 -18.78 -5.99 5.43
C GLU A 232 -17.50 -6.82 5.54
N LYS A 233 -16.35 -6.27 5.12
CA LYS A 233 -15.04 -6.89 5.31
C LYS A 233 -14.50 -6.75 6.75
N GLY A 234 -15.29 -6.17 7.67
CA GLY A 234 -14.95 -6.07 9.10
C GLY A 234 -13.94 -4.97 9.45
N TYR A 235 -13.67 -4.03 8.54
CA TYR A 235 -12.78 -2.92 8.81
C TYR A 235 -13.44 -1.86 9.68
N ARG A 236 -12.78 -1.51 10.78
CA ARG A 236 -13.15 -0.35 11.60
C ARG A 236 -12.36 0.87 11.17
N LEU A 237 -12.94 1.63 10.24
CA LEU A 237 -12.32 2.86 9.77
C LEU A 237 -12.22 3.89 10.90
N MET A 238 -11.10 4.61 10.95
CA MET A 238 -10.83 5.60 12.00
C MET A 238 -11.91 6.70 12.03
N PRO A 239 -12.28 7.23 13.21
CA PRO A 239 -13.32 8.24 13.33
C PRO A 239 -13.15 9.45 12.41
N ARG A 240 -11.91 9.87 12.14
CA ARG A 240 -11.60 10.97 11.22
C ARG A 240 -12.15 10.73 9.80
N VAL A 241 -12.08 9.50 9.29
CA VAL A 241 -12.53 9.13 7.94
C VAL A 241 -14.05 9.15 7.90
N CYS A 242 -14.70 8.55 8.90
CA CYS A 242 -16.16 8.57 9.04
C CYS A 242 -16.68 10.01 9.13
N ASN A 243 -16.04 10.86 9.95
CA ASN A 243 -16.42 12.27 10.07
C ASN A 243 -16.24 13.04 8.77
N SER A 244 -15.21 12.72 7.98
CA SER A 244 -14.98 13.34 6.66
C SER A 244 -16.13 13.01 5.70
N LEU A 245 -16.42 11.71 5.52
CA LEU A 245 -17.51 11.25 4.65
C LEU A 245 -18.86 11.82 5.08
N LEU A 246 -19.21 11.70 6.38
CA LEU A 246 -20.47 12.23 6.91
C LEU A 246 -20.60 13.73 6.69
N LYS A 247 -19.51 14.49 6.86
CA LYS A 247 -19.53 15.94 6.63
C LYS A 247 -19.85 16.26 5.17
N VAL A 248 -19.23 15.55 4.22
CA VAL A 248 -19.48 15.75 2.79
C VAL A 248 -20.93 15.41 2.45
N LEU A 249 -21.44 14.25 2.91
CA LEU A 249 -22.83 13.83 2.71
C LEU A 249 -23.85 14.83 3.27
N LEU A 250 -23.63 15.34 4.49
CA LEU A 250 -24.52 16.31 5.13
C LEU A 250 -24.44 17.71 4.51
N SER A 251 -23.34 18.03 3.84
CA SER A 251 -23.18 19.31 3.13
C SER A 251 -23.79 19.26 1.72
N SER A 252 -24.05 18.06 1.19
CA SER A 252 -24.78 17.89 -0.07
C SER A 252 -26.26 18.24 0.09
N LYS A 253 -26.88 18.68 -1.01
CA LYS A 253 -28.28 19.14 -1.04
C LYS A 253 -29.29 18.02 -0.80
N ASP A 254 -28.98 16.81 -1.27
CA ASP A 254 -29.90 15.68 -1.33
C ASP A 254 -29.36 14.42 -0.62
N LYS A 255 -28.06 14.34 -0.34
CA LYS A 255 -27.43 13.14 0.25
C LYS A 255 -27.38 13.11 1.78
N ALA A 256 -28.01 14.07 2.46
CA ALA A 256 -28.08 14.07 3.92
C ALA A 256 -28.77 12.81 4.48
N GLY A 257 -29.69 12.19 3.71
CA GLY A 257 -30.33 10.92 4.07
C GLY A 257 -29.34 9.78 4.28
N LEU A 258 -28.43 9.58 3.33
CA LEU A 258 -27.41 8.54 3.39
C LEU A 258 -26.52 8.66 4.62
N ALA A 259 -26.24 9.89 5.08
CA ALA A 259 -25.45 10.10 6.30
C ALA A 259 -26.12 9.51 7.55
N PHE A 260 -27.45 9.61 7.65
CA PHE A 260 -28.20 9.04 8.78
C PHE A 260 -28.25 7.51 8.70
N GLU A 261 -28.52 6.96 7.51
CA GLU A 261 -28.51 5.51 7.28
C GLU A 261 -27.15 4.89 7.63
N LEU A 262 -26.06 5.57 7.24
CA LEU A 262 -24.70 5.16 7.57
C LEU A 262 -24.47 5.14 9.08
N LEU A 263 -24.89 6.19 9.81
CA LEU A 263 -24.76 6.24 11.26
C LEU A 263 -25.53 5.13 11.96
N ASP A 264 -26.74 4.82 11.49
CA ASP A 264 -27.56 3.75 12.06
C ASP A 264 -26.95 2.36 11.78
N LYS A 265 -26.42 2.15 10.57
CA LYS A 265 -25.68 0.92 10.23
C LYS A 265 -24.39 0.79 11.05
N MET A 266 -23.67 1.88 11.30
CA MET A 266 -22.47 1.86 12.16
C MET A 266 -22.83 1.47 13.60
N LYS A 267 -23.91 2.01 14.15
CA LYS A 267 -24.39 1.66 15.50
C LYS A 267 -24.83 0.20 15.58
N SER A 268 -25.51 -0.33 14.55
CA SER A 268 -26.01 -1.71 14.57
C SER A 268 -24.87 -2.75 14.61
N ILE A 269 -23.70 -2.42 14.07
CA ILE A 269 -22.48 -3.25 14.16
C ILE A 269 -21.61 -2.94 15.39
N GLY A 270 -22.11 -2.14 16.34
CA GLY A 270 -21.41 -1.78 17.57
C GLY A 270 -20.31 -0.73 17.40
N TYR A 271 -20.33 0.05 16.33
CA TYR A 271 -19.43 1.18 16.15
C TYR A 271 -20.13 2.51 16.43
N ASP A 272 -20.09 2.95 17.70
CA ASP A 272 -20.67 4.23 18.10
C ASP A 272 -19.71 5.41 17.84
N LEU A 273 -20.04 6.23 16.84
CA LEU A 273 -19.26 7.42 16.49
C LEU A 273 -19.62 8.65 17.35
N ASN A 274 -20.70 8.64 18.15
CA ASN A 274 -21.23 9.83 18.81
C ASN A 274 -20.18 10.58 19.65
N SER A 275 -19.39 9.83 20.43
CA SER A 275 -18.31 10.36 21.27
C SER A 275 -17.11 10.90 20.48
N PHE A 276 -16.99 10.53 19.21
CA PHE A 276 -15.89 10.88 18.32
C PHE A 276 -16.32 11.79 17.17
N LEU A 277 -17.56 12.29 17.18
CA LEU A 277 -18.04 13.26 16.19
C LEU A 277 -17.28 14.58 16.33
N HIS A 278 -16.72 15.05 15.22
CA HIS A 278 -16.14 16.37 15.12
C HIS A 278 -17.24 17.44 15.25
N HIS A 279 -16.89 18.60 15.81
CA HIS A 279 -17.83 19.70 16.02
C HIS A 279 -18.59 20.09 14.74
N SER A 280 -17.89 20.17 13.60
CA SER A 280 -18.50 20.49 12.31
C SER A 280 -19.57 19.48 11.89
N THR A 281 -19.28 18.18 12.03
CA THR A 281 -20.18 17.09 11.63
C THR A 281 -21.39 17.05 12.56
N ARG A 282 -21.17 17.21 13.88
CA ARG A 282 -22.24 17.29 14.88
C ARG A 282 -23.18 18.47 14.63
N SER A 283 -22.65 19.64 14.29
CA SER A 283 -23.46 20.83 13.97
C SER A 283 -24.36 20.60 12.76
N LEU A 284 -23.83 19.97 11.69
CA LEU A 284 -24.60 19.65 10.49
C LEU A 284 -25.70 18.61 10.77
N LEU A 285 -25.40 17.58 11.57
CA LEU A 285 -26.40 16.60 12.00
C LEU A 285 -27.54 17.26 12.77
N HIS A 286 -27.23 18.16 13.71
CA HIS A 286 -28.26 18.90 14.45
C HIS A 286 -29.10 19.80 13.55
N HIS A 287 -28.48 20.46 12.56
CA HIS A 287 -29.21 21.27 11.59
C HIS A 287 -30.24 20.43 10.82
N HIS A 288 -29.80 19.33 10.20
CA HIS A 288 -30.69 18.43 9.46
C HIS A 288 -31.77 17.78 10.34
N TYR A 289 -31.45 17.43 11.59
CA TYR A 289 -32.43 16.90 12.53
C TYR A 289 -33.53 17.92 12.85
N ARG A 290 -33.18 19.20 12.99
CA ARG A 290 -34.17 20.28 13.20
C ARG A 290 -35.05 20.50 11.96
N MET A 291 -34.47 20.48 10.77
CA MET A 291 -35.21 20.64 9.51
C MET A 291 -36.24 19.51 9.32
N ARG A 292 -35.82 18.25 9.48
CA ARG A 292 -36.73 17.08 9.41
C ARG A 292 -37.86 17.14 10.43
N LYS A 293 -37.59 17.62 11.66
CA LYS A 293 -38.61 17.77 12.69
C LYS A 293 -39.62 18.86 12.33
N MET A 294 -39.18 19.96 11.70
CA MET A 294 -40.08 21.05 11.26
C MET A 294 -40.96 20.60 10.09
N GLU A 295 -40.43 19.87 9.12
CA GLU A 295 -41.20 19.31 7.99
C GLU A 295 -42.30 18.34 8.46
N ASN A 296 -42.01 17.48 9.45
CA ASN A 296 -42.99 16.56 10.01
C ASN A 296 -44.10 17.24 10.82
N VAL A 297 -43.83 18.42 11.41
CA VAL A 297 -44.84 19.22 12.13
C VAL A 297 -45.67 20.08 11.16
N SER A 298 -45.15 20.38 9.97
CA SER A 298 -45.85 21.18 8.95
C SER A 298 -46.80 20.36 8.06
N ASN A 299 -46.63 19.03 8.07
CA ASN A 299 -47.45 18.06 7.32
C ASN A 299 -48.49 17.33 8.21
N MET A 300 -48.63 17.74 9.48
CA MET A 300 -49.69 17.32 10.41
C MET A 300 -50.75 18.41 10.55
#